data_AF-A0A6C0JGP2-F1
#
_entry.id   AF-A0A6C0JGP2-F1
#
_cell.length_a   1.000
_cell.length_b   1.000
_cell.length_c   1.000
_cell.angle_alpha   90.00
_cell.angle_beta   90.00
_cell.angle_gamma   90.00
#
_symmetry.space_group_name_H-M   'P 1'
#
loop_
_entity.id
_entity.type
_entity.pdbx_description
1 polymer ?
#
loop_
_entity_poly.entity_id
_entity_poly.type
_entity_poly.pdbx_seq_one_letter_code
_entity_poly.pdbx_strand_id
1 'polypeptide(L)'
;MYKPLMTDLEMETTIDVELMSRALSYLNGLPGSSQNAQYKKIVESIENYLKTNCQHKLIEDLIDTAPDSSKKIIYCEKCMQTFA
;
A
#
# COMPACT_ATOMS: atom_id res chain seq x y z
N MET A 1 -1.62 29.52 11.10
CA MET A 1 -1.05 28.36 11.83
C MET A 1 -0.02 27.70 10.94
N TYR A 2 1.25 27.74 11.32
CA TYR A 2 2.33 27.05 10.60
C TYR A 2 2.26 25.57 10.99
N LYS A 3 2.04 24.67 10.02
CA LYS A 3 2.26 23.23 10.25
C LYS A 3 3.78 23.01 10.36
N PRO A 4 4.28 22.26 11.35
CA PRO A 4 5.71 21.97 11.42
C PRO A 4 6.12 21.20 10.17
N LEU A 5 7.32 21.48 9.66
CA LEU A 5 7.97 20.63 8.68
C LEU A 5 8.27 19.27 9.34
N MET A 6 7.85 18.20 8.67
CA MET A 6 7.97 16.80 9.08
C MET A 6 9.42 16.49 9.49
N THR A 7 9.61 15.79 10.61
CA THR A 7 10.95 15.54 11.16
C THR A 7 11.73 14.56 10.29
N ASP A 8 13.07 14.61 10.30
CA ASP A 8 13.93 13.76 9.45
C ASP A 8 13.63 12.25 9.59
N LEU A 9 13.22 11.81 10.79
CA LEU A 9 12.83 10.43 11.10
C LEU A 9 11.44 10.05 10.53
N GLU A 10 10.50 11.00 10.52
CA GLU A 10 9.18 10.82 9.89
C GLU A 10 9.29 10.83 8.36
N MET A 11 10.28 11.53 7.81
CA MET A 11 10.57 11.57 6.38
C MET A 11 11.17 10.24 5.87
N GLU A 12 12.12 9.63 6.60
CA GLU A 12 12.68 8.32 6.23
C GLU A 12 11.64 7.19 6.24
N THR A 13 10.79 7.14 7.26
CA THR A 13 9.73 6.10 7.43
C THR A 13 8.55 6.23 6.48
N THR A 14 8.53 7.27 5.64
CA THR A 14 7.54 7.41 4.57
C THR A 14 8.07 6.98 3.22
N ILE A 15 9.36 7.21 2.95
CA ILE A 15 10.01 6.85 1.69
C ILE A 15 10.11 5.33 1.55
N ASP A 16 10.48 4.61 2.62
CA ASP A 16 10.56 3.15 2.61
C ASP A 16 9.19 2.50 2.34
N VAL A 17 8.13 2.96 2.99
CA VAL A 17 6.73 2.52 2.78
C VAL A 17 6.29 2.76 1.35
N GLU A 18 6.61 3.92 0.79
CA GLU A 18 6.30 4.27 -0.60
C GLU A 18 7.05 3.36 -1.60
N LEU A 19 8.34 3.13 -1.39
CA LEU A 19 9.16 2.25 -2.23
C LEU A 19 8.72 0.79 -2.13
N MET A 20 8.40 0.30 -0.93
CA MET A 20 7.91 -1.05 -0.71
C MET A 20 6.53 -1.26 -1.32
N SER A 21 5.63 -0.27 -1.21
CA SER A 21 4.32 -0.29 -1.87
C SER A 21 4.47 -0.38 -3.39
N ARG A 22 5.36 0.42 -3.99
CA ARG A 22 5.66 0.35 -5.42
C ARG A 22 6.24 -1.00 -5.83
N ALA A 23 7.22 -1.51 -5.08
CA ALA A 23 7.81 -2.82 -5.35
C ALA A 23 6.72 -3.91 -5.34
N LEU A 24 5.84 -3.91 -4.33
CA LEU A 24 4.72 -4.83 -4.25
C LEU A 24 3.77 -4.70 -5.46
N SER A 25 3.45 -3.48 -5.89
CA SER A 25 2.61 -3.23 -7.07
C SER A 25 3.21 -3.85 -8.35
N TYR A 26 4.52 -3.71 -8.56
CA TYR A 26 5.20 -4.36 -9.69
C TYR A 26 5.22 -5.89 -9.57
N LEU A 27 5.48 -6.41 -8.37
CA LEU A 27 5.54 -7.86 -8.15
C LEU A 27 4.15 -8.53 -8.32
N ASN A 28 3.08 -7.83 -7.98
CA ASN A 28 1.71 -8.30 -8.21
C ASN A 28 1.34 -8.42 -9.70
N GLY A 29 2.18 -7.89 -10.62
CA GLY A 29 2.04 -8.09 -12.05
C GLY A 29 2.30 -9.53 -12.52
N LEU A 30 3.01 -10.35 -11.72
CA LEU A 30 3.23 -11.76 -12.03
C LEU A 30 2.09 -12.61 -11.44
N PRO A 31 1.30 -13.33 -12.25
CA PRO A 31 0.22 -14.17 -11.74
C PRO A 31 0.72 -15.22 -10.74
N GLY A 32 -0.05 -15.47 -9.68
CA GLY A 32 0.35 -16.40 -8.60
C GLY A 32 0.66 -17.83 -9.05
N SER A 33 0.10 -18.27 -10.19
CA SER A 33 0.41 -19.55 -10.84
C SER A 33 1.82 -19.60 -11.46
N SER A 34 2.39 -18.44 -11.78
CA SER A 34 3.74 -18.28 -12.34
C SER A 34 4.79 -17.90 -11.29
N GLN A 35 4.39 -17.76 -10.02
CA GLN A 35 5.29 -17.44 -8.92
C GLN A 35 5.86 -18.72 -8.28
N ASN A 36 7.19 -18.81 -8.24
CA ASN A 36 7.87 -19.85 -7.48
C ASN A 36 7.86 -19.55 -5.96
N ALA A 37 8.31 -20.52 -5.15
CA ALA A 37 8.31 -20.38 -3.69
C ALA A 37 9.15 -19.20 -3.17
N GLN A 38 10.24 -18.84 -3.84
CA GLN A 38 11.08 -17.70 -3.41
C GLN A 38 10.42 -16.37 -3.73
N TYR A 39 9.79 -16.27 -4.89
CA TYR A 39 9.03 -15.09 -5.28
C TYR A 39 7.90 -14.79 -4.29
N LYS A 40 7.12 -15.82 -3.92
CA LYS A 40 6.04 -15.70 -2.93
C LYS A 40 6.57 -15.19 -1.59
N LYS A 41 7.70 -15.70 -1.12
CA LYS A 41 8.33 -15.23 0.13
C LYS A 41 8.72 -13.76 0.07
N ILE A 42 9.20 -13.26 -1.06
CA ILE A 42 9.53 -11.84 -1.23
C ILE A 42 8.27 -10.99 -1.13
N VAL A 43 7.20 -11.37 -1.85
CA VAL A 43 5.91 -10.69 -1.80
C VAL A 43 5.37 -10.65 -0.37
N GLU A 44 5.28 -11.81 0.29
CA GLU A 44 4.83 -11.94 1.69
C GLU A 44 5.68 -11.10 2.65
N SER A 45 7.00 -11.01 2.43
CA SER A 45 7.89 -10.21 3.27
C SER A 45 7.61 -8.71 3.13
N ILE A 46 7.37 -8.23 1.91
CA ILE A 46 7.02 -6.83 1.65
C ILE A 46 5.64 -6.51 2.22
N GLU A 47 4.66 -7.39 2.05
CA GLU A 47 3.32 -7.23 2.64
C GLU A 47 3.38 -7.11 4.16
N ASN A 48 4.14 -8.00 4.82
CA ASN A 48 4.34 -7.96 6.26
C ASN A 48 5.03 -6.67 6.71
N TYR A 49 6.05 -6.22 5.97
CA TYR A 49 6.73 -4.96 6.26
C TYR A 49 5.77 -3.77 6.19
N LEU A 50 4.95 -3.68 5.15
CA LEU A 50 3.98 -2.59 5.00
C LEU A 50 2.93 -2.61 6.12
N LYS A 51 2.46 -3.79 6.52
CA LYS A 51 1.49 -3.96 7.59
C LYS A 51 2.02 -3.49 8.95
N THR A 52 3.30 -3.67 9.23
CA THR A 52 3.90 -3.30 10.52
C THR A 52 4.39 -1.87 10.57
N ASN A 53 4.85 -1.30 9.44
CA ASN A 53 5.57 -0.01 9.43
C ASN A 53 4.77 1.17 8.87
N CYS A 54 3.72 0.97 8.07
CA CYS A 54 3.07 2.04 7.32
C CYS A 54 2.35 3.13 8.15
N GLN A 55 2.09 2.91 9.45
CA GLN A 55 1.23 3.79 10.27
C GLN A 55 -0.02 4.22 9.47
N HIS A 56 -0.84 3.24 9.12
CA HIS A 56 -1.87 3.38 8.10
C HIS A 56 -2.76 4.60 8.31
N LYS A 57 -2.89 5.42 7.26
CA LYS A 57 -3.86 6.50 7.18
C LYS A 57 -5.00 6.05 6.27
N LEU A 58 -6.01 5.44 6.87
CA LEU A 58 -7.16 4.89 6.15
C LEU A 58 -8.09 6.02 5.71
N ILE A 59 -8.50 5.95 4.45
CA ILE A 59 -9.51 6.83 3.85
C ILE A 59 -10.58 5.98 3.19
N GLU A 60 -11.79 6.52 3.15
CA GLU A 60 -12.91 5.94 2.40
C GLU A 60 -13.02 6.65 1.06
N ASP A 61 -13.28 5.88 0.01
CA ASP A 61 -13.54 6.41 -1.33
C ASP A 61 -14.68 5.64 -2.01
N LEU A 62 -15.31 6.27 -2.99
CA LEU A 62 -16.36 5.67 -3.82
C LEU A 62 -15.80 5.56 -5.24
N ILE A 63 -15.55 4.31 -5.66
CA ILE A 63 -15.10 4.03 -7.03
C ILE A 63 -16.30 3.64 -7.89
N ASP A 64 -16.36 4.18 -9.09
CA ASP A 64 -17.36 3.79 -10.08
C ASP A 64 -17.04 2.38 -10.62
N THR A 65 -18.01 1.48 -10.56
CA THR A 65 -17.90 0.12 -11.12
C THR A 65 -18.72 -0.06 -12.40
N ALA A 66 -19.72 0.80 -12.61
CA ALA A 66 -20.51 0.94 -13.83
C ALA A 66 -21.16 2.34 -13.88
N PRO A 67 -21.83 2.73 -14.98
CA PRO A 67 -22.45 4.06 -15.10
C PRO A 67 -23.45 4.43 -13.99
N ASP A 68 -24.08 3.42 -13.38
CA ASP A 68 -25.11 3.54 -12.35
C ASP A 68 -24.75 2.84 -11.03
N SER A 69 -23.51 2.35 -10.90
CA SER A 69 -23.07 1.67 -9.69
C SER A 69 -21.69 2.13 -9.22
N SER A 70 -21.59 2.38 -7.93
CA SER A 70 -20.34 2.66 -7.24
C SER A 70 -20.13 1.67 -6.09
N LYS A 71 -18.87 1.49 -5.71
CA LYS A 71 -18.46 0.67 -4.58
C LYS A 71 -17.67 1.52 -3.61
N LYS A 72 -18.04 1.47 -2.34
CA LYS A 72 -17.20 2.01 -1.27
C LYS A 72 -15.97 1.12 -1.10
N ILE A 73 -14.80 1.73 -1.09
CA ILE A 73 -13.53 1.11 -0.75
C ILE A 73 -12.89 1.83 0.43
N ILE A 74 -12.12 1.09 1.21
CA ILE A 74 -11.28 1.64 2.29
C ILE A 74 -9.84 1.30 1.93
N TYR A 75 -8.95 2.28 1.91
CA TYR A 75 -7.54 2.05 1.62
C TYR A 75 -6.63 3.00 2.40
N CYS A 76 -5.36 2.62 2.54
CA CYS A 76 -4.35 3.48 3.12
C CYS A 76 -3.78 4.45 2.08
N GLU A 77 -3.79 5.76 2.33
CA GLU A 77 -3.26 6.75 1.36
C GLU A 77 -1.73 6.63 1.15
N LYS A 78 -1.02 5.98 2.08
CA LYS A 78 0.45 5.88 2.06
C LYS A 78 0.92 4.64 1.30
N CYS A 79 0.41 3.46 1.66
CA CYS A 79 0.86 2.18 1.07
C CYS A 79 -0.11 1.59 0.04
N MET A 80 -1.26 2.22 -0.19
CA MET A 80 -2.28 1.80 -1.16
C MET A 80 -2.90 0.40 -0.91
N GLN A 81 -2.66 -0.21 0.26
CA GLN A 81 -3.37 -1.43 0.63
C GLN A 81 -4.85 -1.13 0.89
N THR A 82 -5.71 -2.02 0.40
CA THR A 82 -7.16 -1.98 0.63
C THR A 82 -7.52 -2.78 1.87
N PHE A 83 -8.57 -2.35 2.55
CA PHE A 83 -9.08 -2.95 3.77
C PHE A 83 -10.57 -3.26 3.55
N ALA A 84 -10.98 -4.47 3.94
CA ALA A 84 -12.36 -4.95 3.82
C ALA A 84 -13.05 -4.97 5.19
#